data_AF-A0A815KL51-F1
#
_entry.id   AF-A0A815KL51-F1
#
_cell.length_a   1.000
_cell.length_b   1.000
_cell.length_c   1.000
_cell.angle_alpha   90.00
_cell.angle_beta   90.00
_cell.angle_gamma   90.00
#
_symmetry.space_group_name_H-M   'P 1'
#
loop_
_entity.id
_entity.type
_entity.pdbx_description
1 polymer ?
#
loop_
_entity_poly.entity_id
_entity_poly.type
_entity_poly.pdbx_seq_one_letter_code
_entity_poly.pdbx_strand_id
1 'polypeptide(L)'
;MVWRFMMNRAWIISRRFRAIKQQFDQVFLGTAVEPSRATECANYVNENMGFAVSKLYINKYFDKGARLESIAMIENIRHQFIDIINQSTWMDSVSKRKAIEKVSEI
;
A
#
# COMPACT_ATOMS: atom_id res chain seq x y z
N MET A 1 -11.29 24.23 12.41
CA MET A 1 -10.34 23.82 11.36
C MET A 1 -8.87 23.79 11.81
N VAL A 2 -8.43 24.73 12.65
CA VAL A 2 -7.04 24.82 13.16
C VAL A 2 -6.51 23.51 13.78
N TRP A 3 -7.33 22.81 14.56
CA TRP A 3 -6.95 21.55 15.22
C TRP A 3 -6.43 20.48 14.24
N ARG A 4 -7.17 20.22 13.15
CA ARG A 4 -6.79 19.19 12.17
C ARG A 4 -5.45 19.47 11.50
N PHE A 5 -5.21 20.75 11.18
CA PHE A 5 -3.93 21.17 10.61
C PHE A 5 -2.78 20.99 11.62
N MET A 6 -2.96 21.45 12.86
CA MET A 6 -1.94 21.32 13.90
C MET A 6 -1.61 19.86 14.20
N MET A 7 -2.62 18.98 14.29
CA MET A 7 -2.41 17.54 14.48
C MET A 7 -1.64 16.89 13.32
N ASN A 8 -1.87 17.33 12.09
CA ASN A 8 -1.12 16.84 10.93
C ASN A 8 0.33 17.35 10.89
N ARG A 9 0.62 18.53 11.46
CA ARG A 9 1.98 19.10 11.49
C ARG A 9 2.79 18.73 12.73
N ALA A 10 2.15 18.21 13.77
CA ALA A 10 2.78 17.93 15.07
C ALA A 10 4.03 17.02 14.98
N TRP A 11 4.12 16.18 13.94
CA TRP A 11 5.25 15.26 13.73
C TRP A 11 6.52 15.94 13.15
N ILE A 12 6.41 17.13 12.55
CA ILE A 12 7.54 17.84 11.90
C ILE A 12 8.22 18.85 12.84
N ILE A 13 7.54 19.25 13.92
CA ILE A 13 8.00 20.35 14.79
C ILE A 13 8.81 19.79 15.98
N SER A 14 9.01 20.61 17.01
CA SER A 14 9.84 20.29 18.17
C SER A 14 9.36 19.04 18.90
N ARG A 15 10.29 18.40 19.62
CA ARG A 15 10.04 17.17 20.40
C ARG A 15 8.83 17.28 21.33
N ARG A 16 8.53 18.48 21.85
CA ARG A 16 7.36 18.72 22.71
C ARG A 16 6.04 18.40 21.99
N PHE A 17 5.88 18.83 20.73
CA PHE A 17 4.65 18.57 19.98
C PHE A 17 4.54 17.09 19.58
N ARG A 18 5.67 16.47 19.22
CA ARG A 18 5.74 15.03 18.95
C ARG A 18 5.37 14.20 20.17
N ALA A 19 5.87 14.56 21.35
CA ALA A 19 5.52 13.88 22.59
C ALA A 19 4.02 13.96 22.91
N ILE A 20 3.39 15.11 22.67
CA ILE A 20 1.93 15.27 22.84
C ILE A 20 1.17 14.41 21.83
N LYS A 21 1.61 14.39 20.56
CA LYS A 21 1.01 13.55 19.52
C LYS A 21 1.17 12.06 19.85
N GLN A 22 2.31 11.64 20.39
CA GLN A 22 2.55 10.26 20.80
C GLN A 22 1.62 9.82 21.93
N GLN A 23 1.32 10.68 22.90
CA GLN A 23 0.33 10.38 23.95
C GLN A 23 -1.06 10.13 23.36
N PHE A 24 -1.45 10.92 22.35
CA PHE A 24 -2.69 10.69 21.62
C PHE A 24 -2.67 9.37 20.84
N ASP A 25 -1.57 9.08 20.14
CA ASP A 25 -1.41 7.86 19.33
C ASP A 25 -1.36 6.59 20.19
N GLN A 26 -0.82 6.66 21.41
CA GLN A 26 -0.85 5.55 22.37
C GLN A 26 -2.28 5.09 22.67
N VAL A 27 -3.20 6.03 22.84
CA VAL A 27 -4.62 5.72 23.11
C VAL A 27 -5.37 5.36 21.83
N PHE A 28 -5.12 6.10 20.74
CA PHE A 28 -5.88 5.95 19.50
C PHE A 28 -5.46 4.75 18.65
N LEU A 29 -4.15 4.51 18.53
CA LEU A 29 -3.56 3.45 17.71
C LEU A 29 -3.02 2.27 18.54
N GLY A 30 -2.91 2.41 19.86
CA GLY A 30 -2.30 1.40 20.72
C GLY A 30 -0.76 1.32 20.60
N THR A 31 -0.11 2.33 20.01
CA THR A 31 1.34 2.29 19.76
C THR A 31 2.11 2.64 21.02
N ALA A 32 2.96 1.74 21.51
CA ALA A 32 3.69 1.96 22.76
C ALA A 32 4.78 3.05 22.67
N VAL A 33 5.46 3.17 21.52
CA VAL A 33 6.67 4.01 21.37
C VAL A 33 6.64 4.77 20.04
N GLU A 34 7.20 5.98 20.03
CA GLU A 34 7.45 6.76 18.82
C GLU A 34 8.44 6.01 17.92
N PRO A 35 8.18 5.87 16.61
CA PRO A 35 9.16 5.30 15.69
C PRO A 35 10.48 6.08 15.70
N SER A 36 11.57 5.41 15.36
CA SER A 36 12.86 6.09 15.29
C SER A 36 12.82 7.25 14.28
N ARG A 37 13.57 8.32 14.53
CA ARG A 37 13.65 9.47 13.60
C ARG A 37 14.10 9.06 12.20
N ALA A 38 14.98 8.07 12.09
CA ALA A 38 15.42 7.55 10.80
C ALA A 38 14.26 6.88 10.03
N THR A 39 13.44 6.09 10.73
CA THR A 39 12.24 5.46 10.16
C THR A 39 11.23 6.50 9.71
N GLU A 40 10.96 7.53 10.53
CA GLU A 40 10.05 8.62 10.17
C GLU A 40 10.53 9.37 8.92
N CYS A 41 11.82 9.72 8.86
CA CYS A 41 12.37 10.41 7.70
C CYS A 41 12.33 9.54 6.44
N ALA A 42 12.65 8.25 6.55
CA ALA A 42 12.58 7.33 5.42
C ALA A 42 11.15 7.20 4.89
N ASN A 43 10.16 7.05 5.79
CA ASN A 43 8.75 6.98 5.42
C ASN A 43 8.28 8.29 4.77
N TYR A 44 8.64 9.44 5.33
CA TYR A 44 8.27 10.73 4.77
C TYR A 44 8.80 10.92 3.34
N VAL A 45 10.08 10.61 3.09
CA VAL A 45 10.64 10.70 1.74
C VAL A 45 9.99 9.69 0.81
N ASN A 46 9.66 8.48 1.29
CA ASN A 46 8.94 7.48 0.49
C ASN A 46 7.52 7.93 0.13
N GLU A 47 6.79 8.57 1.04
CA GLU A 47 5.44 9.09 0.79
C GLU A 47 5.44 10.24 -0.24
N ASN A 48 6.48 11.09 -0.23
CA ASN A 48 6.54 12.26 -1.12
C ASN A 48 7.30 11.98 -2.43
N MET A 49 8.23 11.02 -2.42
CA MET A 49 9.14 10.73 -3.53
C MET A 49 9.21 9.22 -3.82
N GLY A 50 8.07 8.54 -3.72
CA GLY A 50 7.97 7.07 -3.79
C GLY A 50 8.65 6.46 -5.01
N PHE A 51 8.54 7.07 -6.20
CA PHE A 51 9.24 6.57 -7.39
C PHE A 51 10.77 6.66 -7.28
N ALA A 52 11.31 7.75 -6.72
CA ALA A 52 12.74 7.92 -6.56
C ALA A 52 13.30 6.91 -5.52
N VAL A 53 12.61 6.77 -4.38
CA VAL A 53 12.97 5.79 -3.35
C VAL A 53 12.85 4.36 -3.90
N SER A 54 11.79 4.06 -4.65
CA SER A 54 11.59 2.75 -5.29
C SER A 54 12.70 2.42 -6.27
N LYS A 55 13.17 3.38 -7.08
CA LYS A 55 14.31 3.15 -7.98
C LYS A 55 15.59 2.78 -7.20
N LEU A 56 15.86 3.48 -6.10
CA LEU A 56 17.01 3.15 -5.24
C LEU A 56 16.87 1.76 -4.62
N TYR A 57 15.66 1.41 -4.16
CA TYR A 57 15.36 0.09 -3.60
C TYR A 57 15.54 -1.03 -4.62
N ILE A 58 14.95 -0.87 -5.82
CA ILE A 58 15.01 -1.85 -6.90
C ILE A 58 16.47 -2.13 -7.29
N ASN A 59 17.26 -1.08 -7.48
CA ASN A 59 18.67 -1.22 -7.88
C ASN A 59 19.51 -1.97 -6.85
N LYS A 60 19.14 -1.92 -5.56
CA LYS A 60 19.94 -2.49 -4.48
C LYS A 60 19.47 -3.87 -4.02
N TYR A 61 18.16 -4.11 -4.02
CA TYR A 61 17.57 -5.27 -3.33
C TYR A 61 16.65 -6.12 -4.20
N PHE A 62 16.14 -5.59 -5.32
CA PHE A 62 15.11 -6.31 -6.07
C PHE A 62 15.72 -7.26 -7.10
N ASP A 63 15.40 -8.54 -6.96
CA ASP A 63 15.80 -9.57 -7.91
C ASP A 63 14.92 -9.53 -9.18
N LYS A 64 15.55 -9.62 -10.34
CA LYS A 64 14.87 -9.70 -11.64
C LYS A 64 14.14 -11.03 -11.81
N GLY A 65 14.63 -12.12 -11.20
CA GLY A 65 13.95 -13.43 -11.21
C GLY A 65 12.58 -13.36 -10.55
N ALA A 66 12.52 -12.78 -9.35
CA ALA A 66 11.27 -12.55 -8.62
C ALA A 66 10.20 -11.79 -9.43
N ARG A 67 10.59 -10.90 -10.36
CA ARG A 67 9.66 -10.22 -11.27
C ARG A 67 8.98 -11.20 -12.22
N LEU A 68 9.75 -12.09 -12.85
CA LEU A 68 9.22 -13.05 -13.81
C LEU A 68 8.27 -14.04 -13.14
N GLU A 69 8.65 -14.53 -11.95
CA GLU A 69 7.81 -15.40 -11.15
C GLU A 69 6.50 -14.72 -10.74
N SER A 70 6.56 -13.44 -10.33
CA SER A 70 5.38 -12.67 -9.98
C SER A 70 4.45 -12.46 -11.18
N ILE A 71 4.99 -12.20 -12.38
CA ILE A 71 4.20 -12.08 -13.61
C ILE A 71 3.51 -13.41 -13.92
N ALA A 72 4.24 -14.53 -13.87
CA ALA A 72 3.65 -15.85 -14.09
C ALA A 72 2.54 -16.18 -13.08
N MET A 73 2.73 -15.81 -11.81
CA MET A 73 1.71 -15.97 -10.78
C MET A 73 0.45 -15.14 -11.07
N ILE A 74 0.60 -13.89 -11.51
CA ILE A 74 -0.52 -13.02 -11.88
C ILE A 74 -1.31 -13.63 -13.05
N GLU A 75 -0.63 -14.09 -14.10
CA GLU A 75 -1.30 -14.75 -15.23
C GLU A 75 -2.08 -16.00 -14.79
N ASN A 76 -1.48 -16.84 -13.94
CA ASN A 76 -2.17 -18.00 -13.40
C ASN A 76 -3.43 -17.61 -12.60
N ILE A 77 -3.34 -16.56 -11.77
CA ILE A 77 -4.50 -16.04 -11.03
C ILE A 77 -5.60 -15.57 -11.98
N ARG A 78 -5.24 -14.89 -13.08
CA ARG A 78 -6.22 -14.42 -14.08
C ARG A 78 -6.93 -15.58 -14.75
N HIS A 79 -6.21 -16.62 -15.15
CA HIS A 79 -6.80 -17.82 -15.73
C HIS A 79 -7.77 -18.51 -14.75
N GLN A 80 -7.33 -18.72 -13.51
CA GLN A 80 -8.18 -19.33 -12.48
C GLN A 80 -9.43 -18.49 -12.19
N PHE A 81 -9.31 -17.16 -12.21
CA PHE A 81 -10.45 -16.28 -11.99
C PHE A 81 -11.48 -16.36 -13.14
N ILE A 82 -11.03 -16.52 -14.38
CA ILE A 82 -11.92 -16.78 -15.54
C ILE A 82 -12.66 -18.12 -15.35
N ASP A 83 -11.97 -19.17 -14.90
CA ASP A 83 -12.58 -20.47 -14.64
C ASP A 83 -13.66 -20.39 -13.55
N ILE A 84 -13.39 -19.64 -12.47
CA ILE A 84 -14.36 -19.37 -11.40
C ILE A 84 -15.60 -18.65 -11.95
N ILE A 85 -15.42 -17.64 -12.81
CA ILE A 85 -16.55 -16.93 -13.45
C ILE A 85 -17.38 -17.88 -14.31
N ASN A 86 -16.71 -18.74 -15.08
CA ASN A 86 -17.40 -19.71 -15.94
C ASN A 86 -18.23 -20.71 -15.12
N GLN A 87 -17.67 -21.21 -14.01
CA GLN A 87 -18.31 -22.19 -13.13
C GLN A 87 -19.38 -21.58 -12.20
N SER A 88 -19.40 -20.25 -12.03
CA SER A 88 -20.36 -19.55 -11.19
C SER A 88 -21.82 -19.87 -11.58
N THR A 89 -22.62 -20.35 -10.64
CA THR A 89 -24.05 -20.67 -10.89
C THR A 89 -24.99 -19.49 -10.65
N TRP A 90 -24.51 -18.44 -9.98
CA TRP A 90 -25.33 -17.31 -9.58
C TRP A 90 -25.32 -16.15 -10.58
N MET A 91 -24.36 -16.13 -11.51
CA MET A 91 -24.24 -15.08 -12.54
C MET A 91 -24.96 -15.47 -13.83
N ASP A 92 -25.71 -14.52 -14.39
CA ASP A 92 -26.26 -14.64 -15.74
C ASP A 92 -25.16 -14.57 -16.82
N SER A 93 -25.50 -15.01 -18.04
CA SER A 93 -24.56 -15.12 -19.15
C SER A 93 -24.01 -13.78 -19.66
N VAL A 94 -24.77 -12.69 -19.52
CA VAL A 94 -24.34 -11.35 -19.93
C VAL A 94 -23.31 -10.83 -18.93
N SER A 95 -23.60 -10.97 -17.64
CA SER A 95 -22.70 -10.58 -16.55
C SER A 95 -21.40 -11.39 -16.54
N LYS A 96 -21.46 -12.70 -16.84
CA LYS A 96 -20.24 -13.54 -17.00
C LYS A 96 -19.34 -13.03 -18.11
N ARG A 97 -19.90 -12.73 -19.28
CA ARG A 97 -19.13 -12.21 -20.43
C ARG A 97 -18.45 -10.89 -20.08
N LYS A 98 -19.18 -9.96 -19.45
CA LYS A 98 -18.64 -8.67 -19.01
C LYS A 98 -17.56 -8.81 -17.95
N ALA A 99 -17.70 -9.77 -17.03
CA ALA A 99 -16.67 -10.06 -16.04
C ALA A 99 -15.40 -10.61 -16.69
N ILE A 100 -15.50 -11.52 -17.67
CA ILE A 100 -14.35 -12.05 -18.41
C ILE A 100 -13.66 -10.96 -19.23
N GLU A 101 -14.43 -10.12 -19.94
CA GLU A 101 -13.90 -8.95 -20.67
C GLU A 101 -13.06 -8.07 -19.73
N LYS A 102 -13.60 -7.71 -18.55
CA LYS A 102 -12.87 -6.93 -17.54
C LYS A 102 -11.59 -7.61 -17.08
N VAL A 103 -11.60 -8.93 -16.90
CA VAL A 103 -10.41 -9.69 -16.48
C VAL A 103 -9.37 -9.74 -17.59
N SER A 104 -9.76 -9.67 -18.87
CA SER A 104 -8.81 -9.62 -19.99
C SER A 104 -8.18 -8.23 -20.20
N GLU A 105 -8.79 -7.17 -19.67
CA GLU A 105 -8.33 -5.77 -19.83
C GLU A 105 -7.43 -5.26 -18.68
N ILE A 106 -7.34 -5.99 -17.56
CA ILE A 106 -6.47 -5.66 -16.42
C ILE A 106 -4.98 -5.80 -16.80
#